data_AF-A0A0S8D9B6-F1
#
_entry.id   AF-A0A0S8D9B6-F1
#
_cell.length_a   1.000
_cell.length_b   1.000
_cell.length_c   1.000
_cell.angle_alpha   90.00
_cell.angle_beta   90.00
_cell.angle_gamma   90.00
#
_symmetry.space_group_name_H-M   'P 1'
#
loop_
_entity.id
_entity.type
_entity.pdbx_description
1 polymer ?
#
loop_
_entity_poly.entity_id
_entity_poly.type
_entity_poly.pdbx_seq_one_letter_code
_entity_poly.pdbx_strand_id
1 'polypeptide(L)'
;MATKSTTKLSIEMPTKEHKKLKILADAMGISLKNFVLNALEYVLYPNKKPNKETIKAIEKIERGEGLIHCDSIEDFWYKAGIRE
;
A
#
# COMPACT_ATOMS: atom_id res chain seq x y z
N MET A 1 -16.55 -17.88 10.60
CA MET A 1 -16.29 -17.37 9.23
C MET A 1 -17.10 -16.10 9.03
N ALA A 2 -16.46 -14.93 8.96
CA ALA A 2 -17.19 -13.68 8.71
C ALA A 2 -17.64 -13.65 7.24
N THR A 3 -18.95 -13.63 7.00
CA THR A 3 -19.52 -13.44 5.66
C THR A 3 -19.11 -12.06 5.15
N LYS A 4 -18.38 -12.01 4.04
CA LYS A 4 -17.99 -10.76 3.37
C LYS A 4 -19.27 -10.06 2.87
N SER A 5 -19.77 -9.09 3.63
CA SER A 5 -20.92 -8.29 3.19
C SER A 5 -20.44 -7.26 2.16
N THR A 6 -21.05 -7.26 0.98
CA THR A 6 -20.78 -6.25 -0.06
C THR A 6 -21.95 -5.28 -0.15
N THR A 7 -21.66 -3.99 -0.13
CA THR A 7 -22.65 -2.92 -0.30
C THR A 7 -22.48 -2.25 -1.66
N LYS A 8 -23.60 -1.91 -2.32
CA LYS A 8 -23.59 -1.20 -3.61
C LYS A 8 -23.24 0.27 -3.40
N LEU A 9 -22.31 0.78 -4.21
CA LEU A 9 -21.98 2.20 -4.31
C LEU A 9 -22.46 2.74 -5.66
N SER A 10 -23.25 3.80 -5.66
CA SER A 10 -23.66 4.54 -6.85
C SER A 10 -23.05 5.94 -6.79
N ILE A 11 -22.37 6.37 -7.85
CA ILE A 11 -21.75 7.69 -7.95
C ILE A 11 -22.26 8.35 -9.22
N GLU A 12 -22.92 9.49 -9.09
CA GLU A 12 -23.30 10.32 -10.23
C GLU A 12 -22.14 11.23 -10.64
N MET A 13 -21.83 11.29 -11.93
CA MET A 13 -20.76 12.12 -12.46
C MET A 13 -20.98 12.46 -13.93
N PRO A 14 -20.37 13.55 -14.45
CA PRO A 14 -20.42 13.86 -15.86
C PRO A 14 -19.83 12.73 -16.71
N THR A 15 -20.48 12.41 -17.84
CA THR A 15 -20.05 11.33 -18.75
C THR A 15 -18.61 11.50 -19.22
N LYS A 16 -18.16 12.74 -19.39
CA LYS A 16 -16.78 13.06 -19.78
C LYS A 16 -15.76 12.57 -18.75
N GLU A 17 -16.03 12.80 -17.46
CA GLU A 17 -15.13 12.39 -16.38
C GLU A 17 -15.16 10.87 -16.18
N HIS A 18 -16.33 10.25 -16.30
CA HIS A 18 -16.45 8.78 -16.27
C HIS A 18 -15.57 8.12 -17.35
N LYS A 19 -15.58 8.66 -18.59
CA LYS A 19 -14.73 8.14 -19.68
C LYS A 19 -13.24 8.28 -19.37
N LYS A 20 -12.80 9.42 -18.82
CA LYS A 20 -11.40 9.61 -18.44
C LYS A 20 -10.95 8.60 -17.38
N LEU A 21 -11.75 8.40 -16.33
CA LEU A 21 -11.45 7.43 -15.28
C LEU A 21 -11.35 6.00 -15.83
N LYS A 22 -12.25 5.65 -16.76
CA LYS A 22 -12.20 4.34 -17.42
C LYS A 22 -10.90 4.15 -18.22
N ILE A 23 -10.50 5.15 -19.02
CA ILE A 23 -9.25 5.09 -19.78
C ILE A 23 -8.05 4.94 -18.86
N LEU A 24 -8.02 5.66 -17.73
CA LEU A 24 -6.94 5.55 -16.74
C LEU A 24 -6.91 4.16 -16.09
N ALA A 25 -8.07 3.61 -15.71
CA ALA A 25 -8.15 2.27 -15.14
C ALA A 25 -7.66 1.21 -16.15
N ASP A 26 -8.08 1.31 -17.41
CA ASP A 26 -7.65 0.42 -18.50
C ASP A 26 -6.13 0.53 -18.75
N ALA A 27 -5.58 1.76 -18.74
CA ALA A 27 -4.13 1.99 -18.88
C ALA A 27 -3.31 1.39 -17.73
N MET A 28 -3.90 1.26 -16.54
CA MET A 28 -3.30 0.60 -15.38
C MET A 28 -3.58 -0.91 -15.33
N GLY A 29 -4.33 -1.47 -16.28
CA GLY A 29 -4.69 -2.89 -16.32
C GLY A 29 -5.65 -3.31 -15.19
N ILE A 30 -6.42 -2.38 -14.62
CA ILE A 30 -7.33 -2.64 -13.50
C ILE A 30 -8.77 -2.26 -13.83
N SER A 31 -9.74 -2.87 -13.14
CA SER A 31 -11.14 -2.46 -13.30
C SER A 31 -11.40 -1.07 -12.72
N LEU A 32 -12.39 -0.35 -13.27
CA LEU A 32 -12.84 0.93 -12.72
C LEU A 32 -13.23 0.83 -11.24
N LYS A 33 -13.82 -0.30 -10.82
CA LYS A 33 -14.10 -0.60 -9.40
C LYS A 33 -12.83 -0.55 -8.57
N ASN A 34 -11.78 -1.27 -8.98
CA ASN A 34 -10.53 -1.32 -8.22
C ASN A 34 -9.82 0.03 -8.25
N PHE A 35 -9.87 0.75 -9.36
CA PHE A 35 -9.35 2.11 -9.45
C PHE A 35 -9.99 3.03 -8.40
N VAL A 36 -11.32 3.03 -8.30
CA VAL A 36 -12.05 3.83 -7.30
C VAL A 36 -11.72 3.38 -5.87
N LEU A 37 -11.69 2.07 -5.61
CA LEU A 37 -11.35 1.55 -4.28
C LEU A 37 -9.93 1.91 -3.86
N ASN A 38 -8.94 1.79 -4.75
CA ASN A 38 -7.55 2.17 -4.48
C ASN A 38 -7.43 3.66 -4.18
N ALA A 39 -8.14 4.51 -4.93
CA ALA A 39 -8.15 5.94 -4.67
C ALA A 39 -8.76 6.26 -3.29
N LEU A 40 -9.84 5.57 -2.91
CA LEU A 40 -10.46 5.71 -1.60
C LEU A 40 -9.60 5.15 -0.47
N GLU A 41 -8.78 4.12 -0.72
CA GLU A 41 -7.92 3.51 0.30
C GLU A 41 -6.96 4.52 0.91
N TYR A 42 -6.34 5.40 0.11
CA TYR A 42 -5.50 6.49 0.62
C TYR A 42 -6.25 7.54 1.45
N VAL A 43 -7.55 7.70 1.23
CA VAL A 43 -8.38 8.70 1.93
C VAL A 43 -8.95 8.10 3.22
N LEU A 44 -9.42 6.86 3.16
CA LEU A 44 -10.05 6.15 4.28
C LEU A 44 -9.02 5.59 5.25
N TYR A 45 -7.88 5.17 4.72
CA TYR A 45 -6.72 4.69 5.45
C TYR A 45 -5.54 5.56 5.07
N PRO A 46 -5.55 6.85 5.45
CA PRO A 46 -4.40 7.71 5.22
C PRO A 46 -3.21 6.99 5.81
N ASN A 47 -2.19 6.73 4.98
CA ASN A 47 -0.94 6.11 5.41
C ASN A 47 -0.58 6.74 6.75
N LYS A 48 -0.60 5.94 7.83
CA LYS A 48 -0.19 6.44 9.13
C LYS A 48 1.18 7.05 8.90
N LYS A 49 1.28 8.37 9.04
CA LYS A 49 2.58 9.03 8.92
C LYS A 49 3.53 8.27 9.82
N PRO A 50 4.69 7.81 9.32
CA PRO A 50 5.66 7.13 10.14
C PRO A 50 5.83 7.92 11.44
N ASN A 51 5.76 7.22 12.58
CA ASN A 51 5.94 7.91 13.86
C ASN A 51 7.39 8.43 13.94
N LYS A 52 7.69 9.25 14.95
CA LYS A 52 9.03 9.84 15.08
C LYS A 52 10.15 8.80 15.12
N GLU A 53 9.89 7.60 15.63
CA GLU A 53 10.88 6.52 15.70
C GLU A 53 11.14 5.91 14.32
N THR A 54 10.08 5.66 13.55
CA THR A 54 10.21 5.15 12.18
C THR A 54 10.93 6.15 11.27
N ILE A 55 10.62 7.46 11.38
CA ILE A 55 11.33 8.50 10.60
C ILE A 55 12.83 8.47 10.92
N LYS A 56 13.19 8.45 12.21
CA LYS A 56 14.59 8.38 12.64
C LYS A 56 15.29 7.11 12.14
N ALA A 57 14.58 5.97 12.09
CA ALA A 57 15.14 4.73 11.55
C ALA A 57 15.43 4.84 10.05
N ILE A 58 14.52 5.45 9.28
CA ILE A 58 14.72 5.72 7.84
C ILE A 58 15.93 6.65 7.63
N GLU A 59 16.02 7.76 8.37
CA GLU A 59 17.15 8.69 8.26
C GLU A 59 18.50 8.03 8.61
N LYS A 60 18.53 7.08 9.55
CA LYS A 60 19.73 6.31 9.87
C LYS A 60 20.12 5.39 8.71
N ILE A 61 19.15 4.69 8.13
CA ILE A 61 19.36 3.81 6.97
C ILE A 61 19.92 4.60 5.78
N GLU A 62 19.39 5.80 5.51
CA GLU A 62 19.87 6.67 4.43
C GLU A 62 21.33 7.12 4.63
N ARG A 63 21.79 7.23 5.88
CA ARG A 63 23.19 7.50 6.23
C ARG A 63 24.06 6.24 6.29
N GLY A 64 23.50 5.06 6.02
CA GLY A 64 24.20 3.78 6.13
C GLY A 64 24.40 3.31 7.58
N GLU A 65 23.72 3.90 8.56
CA GLU A 65 23.83 3.57 9.97
C GLU A 65 22.85 2.46 10.36
N GLY A 66 23.30 1.45 11.12
CA GLY A 66 22.43 0.42 11.68
C GLY A 66 21.96 -0.65 10.68
N LEU A 67 22.58 -0.73 9.51
CA LEU A 67 22.36 -1.80 8.54
C LEU A 67 23.09 -3.06 8.97
N ILE A 68 22.42 -4.21 8.86
CA ILE A 68 22.99 -5.53 9.13
C ILE A 68 23.05 -6.27 7.80
N HIS A 69 24.25 -6.62 7.35
CA HIS A 69 24.42 -7.44 6.16
C HIS A 69 24.03 -8.88 6.46
N CYS A 70 23.35 -9.53 5.51
CA CYS A 70 23.00 -10.93 5.58
C CYS A 70 23.41 -11.63 4.28
N ASP A 71 24.07 -12.78 4.40
CA ASP A 71 24.63 -13.49 3.24
C ASP A 71 23.60 -14.42 2.58
N SER A 72 22.55 -14.78 3.33
CA SER A 72 21.43 -15.60 2.85
C SER A 72 20.14 -15.29 3.61
N ILE A 73 19.04 -15.90 3.19
CA ILE A 73 17.75 -15.74 3.87
C ILE A 73 17.73 -16.45 5.24
N GLU A 74 18.45 -17.56 5.37
CA GLU A 74 18.64 -18.27 6.63
C GLU A 74 19.42 -17.42 7.65
N ASP A 75 20.48 -16.74 7.18
CA ASP A 75 21.26 -15.81 8.01
C ASP A 75 20.42 -14.59 8.45
N PHE A 76 19.54 -14.09 7.57
CA PHE A 76 18.57 -13.06 7.95
C PHE A 76 17.66 -13.51 9.10
N TRP A 77 17.06 -14.69 9.01
CA TRP A 77 16.18 -15.20 10.07
C TRP A 77 16.91 -15.37 11.40
N TYR A 78 18.12 -15.94 11.34
CA TYR A 78 18.98 -16.09 12.50
C TYR A 78 19.29 -14.73 13.16
N LYS A 79 19.75 -13.74 12.37
CA LYS A 79 20.08 -12.38 12.84
C LYS A 79 18.85 -11.61 13.32
N ALA A 80 17.67 -11.87 12.74
CA ALA A 80 16.39 -11.31 13.17
C ALA A 80 15.85 -11.97 14.46
N GLY A 81 16.49 -13.03 14.96
CA GLY A 81 16.07 -13.75 16.16
C GLY A 81 14.84 -14.62 15.94
N ILE A 82 14.47 -14.89 14.69
CA ILE A 82 13.36 -15.76 14.32
C ILE A 82 13.94 -17.17 14.15
N ARG A 83 13.60 -18.07 15.07
CA ARG A 83 13.97 -19.48 14.99
C ARG A 83 12.80 -20.26 14.41
N GLU A 84 12.99 -20.88 13.25
CA GLU A 84 12.12 -21.95 12.76
C GLU A 84 12.35 -23.24 13.58
#